data_AF-A0A2M7QRP3-F1
#
_entry.id   AF-A0A2M7QRP3-F1
#
_cell.length_a   1.000
_cell.length_b   1.000
_cell.length_c   1.000
_cell.angle_alpha   90.00
_cell.angle_beta   90.00
_cell.angle_gamma   90.00
#
_symmetry.space_group_name_H-M   'P 1'
#
loop_
_entity.id
_entity.type
_entity.pdbx_description
1 polymer ?
#
loop_
_entity_poly.entity_id
_entity_poly.type
_entity_poly.pdbx_seq_one_letter_code
_entity_poly.pdbx_strand_id
1 'polypeptide(L)' 'MQPTAVFGGDTRTTFMAKQCALCGKTSQTSITLVKLRGKFNPTARRRQYPNLQWLTLPSGKRVKACTKCIKRQGKV' A
#
# COMPACT_ATOMS: atom_id res chain seq x y z
N MET A 1 14.64 17.47 -33.83
CA MET A 1 15.11 18.07 -32.57
C MET A 1 13.98 17.99 -31.56
N GLN A 2 14.16 17.20 -30.50
CA GLN A 2 13.23 17.13 -29.36
C GLN A 2 13.31 18.46 -28.58
N PRO A 3 12.28 18.76 -27.76
CA PRO A 3 12.47 18.43 -26.35
C PRO A 3 11.36 17.55 -25.80
N THR A 4 11.81 16.61 -24.98
CA THR A 4 11.05 15.62 -24.22
C THR A 4 10.27 16.29 -23.09
N ALA A 5 8.94 16.17 -23.12
CA ALA A 5 8.11 16.49 -21.97
C ALA A 5 8.22 15.36 -20.93
N VAL A 6 9.15 15.53 -19.99
CA VAL A 6 9.18 14.83 -18.71
C VAL A 6 7.92 15.24 -17.92
N PHE A 7 6.92 14.35 -17.86
CA PHE A 7 5.81 14.49 -16.92
C PHE A 7 6.33 14.23 -15.51
N GLY A 8 6.66 15.32 -14.83
CA GLY A 8 7.08 15.36 -13.43
C GLY A 8 6.03 14.75 -12.51
N GLY A 9 6.52 14.01 -11.52
CA GLY A 9 5.73 13.40 -10.47
C GLY A 9 5.18 14.46 -9.50
N ASP A 10 3.86 14.55 -9.44
CA ASP A 10 3.16 15.33 -8.43
C ASP A 10 3.23 14.63 -7.06
N THR A 11 4.18 15.07 -6.25
CA THR A 11 4.27 14.81 -4.80
C THR A 11 3.22 15.62 -4.05
N ARG A 12 1.96 15.20 -4.09
CA ARG A 12 0.97 15.61 -3.07
C ARG A 12 0.94 14.57 -1.95
N THR A 13 1.99 14.56 -1.13
CA THR A 13 2.13 13.71 0.05
C THR A 13 1.31 14.28 1.21
N THR A 14 0.01 13.99 1.25
CA THR A 14 -0.67 13.94 2.55
C THR A 14 -0.09 12.75 3.30
N PHE A 15 0.74 13.01 4.32
CA PHE A 15 1.38 12.00 5.16
C PHE A 15 0.33 11.27 6.02
N MET A 16 -0.41 10.32 5.44
CA MET A 16 -1.20 9.41 6.25
C MET A 16 -0.25 8.48 6.99
N ALA A 17 -0.29 8.50 8.33
CA ALA A 17 0.68 7.81 9.20
C ALA A 17 0.78 6.27 9.00
N LYS A 18 -0.10 5.67 8.20
CA LYS A 18 -0.16 4.22 7.89
C LYS A 18 -0.14 3.94 6.38
N GLN A 19 0.66 4.68 5.62
CA GLN A 19 0.89 4.42 4.20
C GLN A 19 2.28 3.83 3.94
N CYS A 20 2.40 3.00 2.91
CA CYS A 20 3.69 2.50 2.45
C CYS A 20 4.47 3.63 1.75
N ALA A 21 5.70 3.89 2.16
CA ALA A 21 6.53 4.94 1.56
C ALA A 21 6.94 4.66 0.10
N LEU A 22 6.93 3.40 -0.35
CA LEU A 22 7.37 3.02 -1.70
C LEU A 22 6.25 2.97 -2.73
N CYS A 23 5.03 2.66 -2.31
CA CYS A 23 3.91 2.42 -3.23
C CYS A 23 2.60 3.11 -2.82
N GLY A 24 2.61 3.91 -1.76
CA GLY A 24 1.45 4.69 -1.32
C GLY A 24 0.26 3.85 -0.84
N LYS A 25 0.42 2.53 -0.65
CA LYS A 25 -0.70 1.66 -0.23
C LYS A 25 -1.28 2.14 1.10
N THR A 26 -2.58 2.38 1.10
CA THR A 26 -3.39 2.78 2.26
C THR A 26 -4.28 1.63 2.72
N SER A 27 -4.97 1.83 3.85
CA SER A 27 -5.98 0.89 4.35
C SER A 27 -7.17 0.81 3.41
N GLN A 28 -7.67 -0.39 3.18
CA GLN A 28 -8.90 -0.63 2.41
C GLN A 28 -10.03 -1.03 3.35
N THR A 29 -11.27 -0.71 2.99
CA THR A 29 -12.44 -1.19 3.73
C THR A 29 -13.00 -2.42 3.01
N SER A 30 -13.09 -3.54 3.71
CA SER A 30 -13.73 -4.76 3.20
C SER A 30 -15.00 -5.08 3.98
N ILE A 31 -15.87 -5.88 3.39
CA ILE A 31 -17.10 -6.35 4.01
C ILE A 31 -17.01 -7.86 4.13
N THR A 32 -17.31 -8.39 5.31
CA THR A 32 -17.47 -9.82 5.51
C THR A 32 -18.85 -10.23 5.00
N LEU A 33 -18.88 -11.23 4.13
CA LEU A 33 -20.11 -11.81 3.60
C LEU A 33 -20.35 -13.16 4.26
N VAL A 34 -21.56 -13.39 4.78
CA VAL A 34 -21.97 -14.68 5.37
C VAL A 34 -23.12 -15.26 4.56
N LYS A 35 -23.06 -16.56 4.27
CA LYS A 35 -24.11 -17.29 3.54
C LYS A 35 -25.04 -17.96 4.55
N LEU A 36 -26.26 -17.44 4.66
CA LEU A 36 -27.24 -17.97 5.63
C LEU A 36 -28.04 -19.14 5.05
N ARG A 37 -28.52 -19.04 3.79
CA ARG A 37 -29.25 -20.14 3.10
C ARG A 37 -29.12 -20.18 1.58
N GLY A 38 -28.78 -19.07 0.90
CA GLY A 38 -28.70 -19.04 -0.58
C GLY A 38 -27.80 -17.94 -1.13
N LYS A 39 -27.96 -16.70 -0.65
CA LYS A 39 -27.12 -15.56 -1.03
C LYS A 39 -26.12 -15.19 0.07
N PHE A 40 -24.97 -14.66 -0.36
CA PHE A 40 -24.00 -14.03 0.51
C PHE A 40 -24.48 -12.63 0.92
N ASN A 41 -24.78 -12.46 2.21
CA ASN A 41 -25.25 -11.19 2.75
C ASN A 41 -24.11 -10.43 3.45
N PRO A 42 -23.95 -9.13 3.17
CA PRO A 42 -22.94 -8.31 3.84
C PRO A 42 -23.31 -8.12 5.31
N THR A 43 -22.45 -8.61 6.21
CA THR A 43 -22.73 -8.64 7.65
C THR A 43 -21.97 -7.55 8.39
N ALA A 44 -20.65 -7.48 8.21
CA ALA A 44 -19.80 -6.57 8.97
C ALA A 44 -18.77 -5.89 8.07
N ARG A 45 -18.61 -4.57 8.23
CA ARG A 45 -17.55 -3.81 7.57
C ARG A 45 -16.30 -3.85 8.45
N ARG A 46 -15.15 -4.20 7.87
CA ARG A 46 -13.86 -4.24 8.56
C ARG A 46 -12.81 -3.47 7.77
N ARG A 47 -11.93 -2.74 8.47
CA ARG A 47 -10.78 -2.10 7.85
C ARG A 47 -9.62 -3.08 7.75
N GLN A 48 -9.10 -3.24 6.54
CA GLN A 48 -7.91 -4.03 6.25
C GLN A 48 -6.72 -3.09 6.13
N TYR A 49 -5.74 -3.26 7.03
CA TYR A 49 -4.53 -2.45 7.02
C TYR A 49 -3.45 -3.11 6.17
N PRO A 50 -2.64 -2.33 5.44
CA PRO A 50 -1.48 -2.87 4.77
C PRO A 50 -0.49 -3.41 5.79
N ASN A 51 0.15 -4.55 5.49
CA ASN A 51 1.24 -5.09 6.30
C ASN A 51 2.49 -4.24 6.09
N LEU A 52 2.65 -3.22 6.94
CA LEU A 52 3.76 -2.28 6.98
C LEU A 52 4.83 -2.83 7.90
N GLN A 53 6.06 -2.97 7.38
CA GLN A 53 7.21 -3.42 8.14
C GLN A 53 8.38 -2.47 7.95
N TRP A 54 9.27 -2.45 8.93
CA TRP A 54 10.49 -1.65 8.87
C TRP A 54 11.47 -2.28 7.88
N LEU A 55 11.91 -1.48 6.92
CA LEU A 55 12.96 -1.82 5.97
C LEU A 55 14.13 -0.85 6.20
N THR A 56 15.34 -1.40 6.28
CA THR A 56 16.58 -0.64 6.17
C THR A 56 16.94 -0.49 4.70
N LEU A 57 16.98 0.76 4.21
CA LEU A 57 17.48 1.03 2.87
C LEU A 57 19.02 0.91 2.85
N PRO A 58 19.64 0.67 1.68
CA PRO A 58 21.10 0.67 1.55
C PRO A 58 21.73 2.02 1.90
N SER A 59 20.93 3.10 1.91
CA SER A 59 21.31 4.44 2.37
C SER A 59 21.29 4.62 3.89
N GLY A 60 21.12 3.55 4.67
CA GLY A 60 21.14 3.56 6.14
C GLY A 60 19.84 4.06 6.81
N LYS A 61 18.89 4.58 6.04
CA LYS A 61 17.61 5.07 6.57
C LYS A 61 16.61 3.94 6.79
N ARG A 62 15.84 4.02 7.89
CA ARG A 62 14.72 3.10 8.18
C ARG A 62 13.41 3.67 7.68
N VAL A 63 12.66 2.88 6.92
CA VAL A 63 11.38 3.30 6.33
C VAL A 63 10.33 2.21 6.55
N LYS A 64 9.08 2.59 6.83
CA LYS A 64 7.95 1.65 6.83
C LYS A 64 7.54 1.36 5.39
N ALA A 65 7.75 0.12 4.96
CA ALA A 65 7.43 -0.36 3.62
C ALA A 65 6.48 -1.56 3.68
N CYS A 66 5.74 -1.77 2.60
CA CYS A 66 4.82 -2.90 2.48
C CYS A 66 5.59 -4.21 2.29
N THR A 67 5.13 -5.32 2.86
CA THR A 67 5.82 -6.62 2.69
C THR A 67 5.99 -7.06 1.23
N LYS A 68 5.05 -6.73 0.33
CA LYS A 68 5.20 -6.97 -1.13
C LYS A 68 6.37 -6.17 -1.72
N CYS A 69 6.59 -4.96 -1.24
CA CYS A 69 7.63 -4.05 -1.68
C CYS A 69 9.00 -4.54 -1.20
N ILE A 70 9.08 -4.99 0.05
CA ILE A 70 10.27 -5.59 0.65
C ILE A 70 10.65 -6.87 -0.11
N LYS A 71 9.67 -7.75 -0.38
CA LYS A 71 9.89 -8.97 -1.17
C LYS A 71 10.41 -8.68 -2.58
N ARG A 72 9.89 -7.65 -3.24
CA ARG A 72 10.40 -7.23 -4.57
C ARG A 72 11.85 -6.76 -4.49
N GLN A 73 12.21 -6.03 -3.45
CA GLN A 73 13.58 -5.55 -3.26
C GLN A 73 14.58 -6.70 -2.98
N GLY A 74 14.14 -7.75 -2.29
CA GLY A 74 14.97 -8.92 -1.98
C GLY A 74 15.03 -9.99 -3.06
N LYS A 75 14.23 -9.90 -4.13
CA LYS A 75 14.30 -10.82 -5.26
C LYS A 75 15.30 -10.27 -6.26
N VAL A 76 16.57 -10.67 -6.08
CA VAL A 76 17.65 -10.49 -7.06
C VAL A 76 17.43 -11.47 -8.22
#